data_AF-A0A6G0QAS7-F1
#
_entry.id   AF-A0A6G0QAS7-F1
#
_cell.length_a   1.000
_cell.length_b   1.000
_cell.length_c   1.000
_cell.angle_alpha   90.00
_cell.angle_beta   90.00
_cell.angle_gamma   90.00
#
_symmetry.space_group_name_H-M   'P 1'
#
loop_
_entity.id
_entity.type
_entity.pdbx_description
1 polymer ?
#
loop_
_entity_poly.entity_id
_entity_poly.type
_entity_poly.pdbx_seq_one_letter_code
_entity_poly.pdbx_strand_id
1 'polypeptide(L)'
;MRQTTSHASSSHWIAQKIKPQRKLLTLKGGKLQLEMSIIRLLQSAQDVTYVFTLEPVAVELIDILESKLKDQQEELEKLRARRDNATRIFLYAESGACVSSTLQWNPIDSDFFELTAGKTS
;
A
#
# COMPACT_ATOMS: atom_id res chain seq x y z
N MET A 1 -11.89 -76.68 31.81
CA MET A 1 -11.27 -76.81 30.47
C MET A 1 -11.89 -75.76 29.56
N ARG A 2 -11.04 -74.89 28.99
CA ARG A 2 -11.22 -73.92 27.88
C ARG A 2 -12.11 -72.67 28.07
N GLN A 3 -11.41 -71.54 28.00
CA GLN A 3 -11.89 -70.20 27.62
C GLN A 3 -12.26 -70.18 26.13
N THR A 4 -13.19 -69.29 25.74
CA THR A 4 -13.09 -68.54 24.47
C THR A 4 -13.62 -67.13 24.66
N THR A 5 -12.74 -66.17 24.38
CA THR A 5 -12.94 -64.73 24.20
C THR A 5 -13.53 -64.41 22.82
N SER A 6 -14.19 -63.25 22.67
CA SER A 6 -14.28 -62.41 21.44
C SER A 6 -15.40 -61.36 21.65
N HIS A 7 -15.14 -60.13 22.10
CA HIS A 7 -14.68 -58.95 21.33
C HIS A 7 -15.50 -58.61 20.07
N ALA A 8 -16.53 -57.78 20.22
CA ALA A 8 -16.95 -56.75 19.26
C ALA A 8 -18.09 -55.95 19.91
N SER A 9 -17.92 -54.69 20.30
CA SER A 9 -18.25 -53.60 19.37
C SER A 9 -17.47 -52.35 19.77
N SER A 10 -16.18 -52.39 19.41
CA SER A 10 -15.24 -51.27 19.49
C SER A 10 -15.40 -50.39 18.26
N SER A 11 -16.50 -49.63 18.17
CA SER A 11 -16.69 -48.73 17.02
C SER A 11 -17.42 -47.42 17.37
N HIS A 12 -17.32 -46.95 18.62
CA HIS A 12 -17.91 -45.66 19.02
C HIS A 12 -16.90 -44.57 19.42
N TRP A 13 -15.60 -44.77 19.22
CA TRP A 13 -14.58 -43.79 19.66
C TRP A 13 -13.69 -43.19 18.55
N ILE A 14 -13.72 -43.67 17.30
CA ILE A 14 -12.81 -43.14 16.25
C ILE A 14 -13.47 -42.02 15.44
N ALA A 15 -14.00 -41.02 16.14
CA ALA A 15 -14.18 -39.69 15.59
C ALA A 15 -13.87 -38.63 16.65
N GLN A 16 -12.90 -38.90 17.54
CA GLN A 16 -12.19 -37.83 18.23
C GLN A 16 -11.38 -37.08 17.16
N LYS A 17 -12.06 -36.13 16.50
CA LYS A 17 -11.47 -35.14 15.59
C LYS A 17 -10.25 -34.57 16.30
N ILE A 18 -9.05 -35.01 15.94
CA ILE A 18 -7.81 -34.47 16.49
C ILE A 18 -7.71 -33.05 15.96
N LYS A 19 -8.30 -32.11 16.69
CA LYS A 19 -8.38 -30.71 16.29
C LYS A 19 -7.07 -30.07 16.73
N PRO A 20 -6.30 -29.44 15.83
CA PRO A 20 -5.10 -28.73 16.23
C PRO A 20 -5.47 -27.70 17.30
N GLN A 21 -4.78 -27.75 18.44
CA GLN A 21 -4.97 -26.76 19.50
C GLN A 21 -4.22 -25.50 19.12
N ARG A 22 -4.94 -24.38 19.09
CA ARG A 22 -4.39 -23.04 18.84
C ARG A 22 -4.66 -22.17 20.05
N LYS A 23 -3.63 -21.50 20.55
CA LYS A 23 -3.72 -20.51 21.62
C LYS A 23 -3.14 -19.19 21.12
N LEU A 24 -3.86 -18.11 21.35
CA LEU A 24 -3.37 -16.76 21.10
C LEU A 24 -3.08 -16.11 22.45
N LEU A 25 -1.84 -15.67 22.64
CA LEU A 25 -1.37 -15.05 23.87
C LEU A 25 -1.02 -13.59 23.59
N THR A 26 -1.34 -12.72 24.55
CA THR A 26 -0.92 -11.32 24.52
C THR A 26 0.40 -11.16 25.27
N LEU A 27 1.41 -10.63 24.60
CA LEU A 27 2.72 -10.35 25.16
C LEU A 27 2.84 -8.88 25.59
N LYS A 28 3.88 -8.57 26.37
CA LYS A 28 4.22 -7.18 26.73
C LYS A 28 4.45 -6.35 25.46
N GLY A 29 3.95 -5.12 25.46
CA GLY A 29 4.09 -4.19 24.33
C GLY A 29 3.10 -4.43 23.18
N GLY A 30 1.93 -5.04 23.44
CA GLY A 30 0.86 -5.20 22.45
C GLY A 30 1.14 -6.25 21.37
N LYS A 31 2.23 -7.01 21.49
CA LYS A 31 2.55 -8.12 20.59
C LYS A 31 1.65 -9.32 20.87
N LEU A 32 1.35 -10.09 19.84
CA LEU A 32 0.58 -11.32 19.96
C LEU A 32 1.48 -12.53 19.68
N GLN A 33 1.21 -13.66 20.31
CA GLN A 33 1.92 -14.93 20.07
C GLN A 33 0.90 -16.03 19.79
N LEU A 34 1.07 -16.70 18.66
CA LEU A 34 0.26 -17.85 18.27
C LEU A 34 1.04 -19.12 18.57
N GLU A 35 0.51 -19.93 19.49
CA GLU A 35 0.97 -21.29 19.72
C GLU A 35 0.07 -22.26 18.97
N MET A 36 0.68 -23.18 18.22
CA MET A 36 -0.03 -24.19 17.44
C MET A 36 0.57 -25.56 17.70
N SER A 37 -0.20 -26.43 18.34
CA SER A 37 0.18 -27.82 18.59
C SER A 37 -0.43 -28.73 17.51
N ILE A 38 0.44 -29.46 16.82
CA ILE A 38 0.08 -30.43 15.78
C ILE A 38 0.52 -31.80 16.26
N ILE A 39 -0.44 -32.73 16.31
CA ILE A 39 -0.28 -34.07 16.91
C ILE A 39 0.23 -35.10 15.88
N ARG A 40 0.40 -34.69 14.61
CA ARG A 40 0.73 -35.59 13.49
C ARG A 40 1.67 -34.95 12.48
N LEU A 41 2.94 -34.75 12.86
CA LEU A 41 3.96 -34.46 11.86
C LEU A 41 4.42 -35.77 11.21
N LEU A 42 4.16 -35.93 9.92
CA LEU A 42 4.72 -37.02 9.07
C LEU A 42 4.51 -38.44 9.62
N GLN A 43 3.27 -38.82 9.95
CA GLN A 43 2.90 -40.18 10.42
C GLN A 43 3.53 -40.62 11.76
N SER A 44 4.32 -39.76 12.41
CA SER A 44 4.81 -39.95 13.77
C SER A 44 3.73 -39.53 14.78
N ALA A 45 3.58 -40.30 15.86
CA ALA A 45 2.68 -40.00 16.99
C ALA A 45 3.31 -38.98 17.97
N GLN A 46 4.06 -38.01 17.45
CA GLN A 46 4.75 -37.01 18.26
C GLN A 46 4.03 -35.66 18.17
N ASP A 47 3.78 -35.08 19.34
CA ASP A 47 3.24 -33.75 19.48
C ASP A 47 4.33 -32.71 19.20
N VAL A 48 4.14 -31.90 18.16
CA VAL A 48 5.02 -30.78 17.83
C VAL A 48 4.27 -29.48 18.11
N THR A 49 4.91 -28.56 18.84
CA THR A 49 4.36 -27.22 19.08
C THR A 49 5.18 -26.19 18.34
N TYR A 50 4.50 -25.44 17.47
CA TYR A 50 5.07 -24.29 16.77
C TYR A 50 4.65 -23.00 17.47
N VAL A 51 5.57 -22.04 17.53
CA VAL A 51 5.38 -20.76 18.20
C VAL A 51 5.69 -19.64 17.23
N PHE A 52 4.71 -18.76 17.00
CA PHE A 52 4.83 -17.61 16.10
C PHE A 52 4.63 -16.31 16.89
N THR A 53 5.60 -15.40 16.84
CA THR A 53 5.42 -14.03 17.30
C THR A 53 4.81 -13.21 16.18
N LEU A 54 3.65 -12.59 16.43
CA LEU A 54 2.92 -11.79 15.47
C LEU A 54 3.26 -10.31 15.65
N GLU A 55 3.53 -9.63 14.55
CA GLU A 55 3.66 -8.18 14.51
C GLU A 55 2.28 -7.56 14.28
N PRO A 56 1.81 -6.67 15.18
CA PRO A 56 0.53 -6.01 15.01
C PRO A 56 0.59 -5.08 13.79
N VAL A 57 -0.39 -5.22 12.89
CA VAL A 57 -0.65 -4.21 11.86
C VAL A 57 -1.38 -3.07 12.55
N ALA A 58 -0.76 -1.89 12.60
CA ALA A 58 -1.36 -0.72 13.23
C ALA A 58 -2.49 -0.18 12.34
N VAL A 59 -3.71 -0.67 12.59
CA VAL A 59 -4.93 -0.25 11.86
C VAL A 59 -5.14 1.27 11.98
N GLU A 60 -4.80 1.86 13.12
CA GLU A 60 -4.85 3.32 13.34
C GLU A 60 -3.97 4.10 12.35
N LEU A 61 -2.83 3.53 11.93
CA LEU A 61 -1.98 4.18 10.93
C LEU A 61 -2.63 4.19 9.55
N ILE A 62 -3.51 3.24 9.24
CA ILE A 62 -4.23 3.18 7.97
C ILE A 62 -5.19 4.36 7.88
N ASP A 63 -6.03 4.57 8.90
CA ASP A 63 -6.99 5.67 8.93
C ASP A 63 -6.29 7.05 8.88
N ILE A 64 -5.18 7.20 9.60
CA ILE A 64 -4.36 8.43 9.57
C ILE A 64 -3.77 8.66 8.17
N LEU A 65 -3.23 7.62 7.53
CA LEU A 65 -2.66 7.73 6.20
C LEU A 65 -3.73 8.03 5.14
N GLU A 66 -4.90 7.41 5.25
CA GLU A 66 -6.03 7.67 4.37
C GLU A 66 -6.48 9.13 4.49
N SER A 67 -6.61 9.66 5.71
CA SER A 67 -6.92 11.08 5.92
C SER A 67 -5.88 11.99 5.28
N LYS A 68 -4.59 11.71 5.49
CA LYS A 68 -3.50 12.53 4.92
C LYS A 68 -3.49 12.49 3.39
N LEU A 69 -3.73 11.33 2.79
CA LEU A 69 -3.83 11.20 1.33
C LEU A 69 -5.02 11.98 0.77
N LYS A 70 -6.15 11.96 1.48
CA LYS A 70 -7.34 12.73 1.10
C LYS A 70 -7.08 14.23 1.16
N ASP A 71 -6.46 14.72 2.23
CA ASP A 71 -6.09 16.13 2.37
C ASP A 71 -5.15 16.57 1.24
N GLN A 72 -4.15 15.74 0.91
CA GLN A 72 -3.23 16.01 -0.21
C GLN A 72 -3.95 16.03 -1.56
N GLN A 73 -4.88 15.12 -1.79
CA GLN A 73 -5.68 15.08 -3.02
C GLN A 73 -6.55 16.34 -3.16
N GLU A 74 -7.17 16.81 -2.08
CA GLU A 74 -7.97 18.03 -2.08
C GLU A 74 -7.12 19.27 -2.43
N GLU A 75 -5.93 19.40 -1.85
CA GLU A 75 -5.02 20.50 -2.18
C GLU A 75 -4.57 20.47 -3.65
N LEU A 76 -4.28 19.28 -4.20
CA LEU A 76 -3.97 19.14 -5.62
C LEU A 76 -5.14 19.54 -6.52
N GLU A 77 -6.37 19.21 -6.13
CA GLU A 77 -7.57 19.61 -6.86
C GLU A 77 -7.79 21.13 -6.82
N LYS A 78 -7.59 21.78 -5.67
CA LYS A 78 -7.61 23.25 -5.55
C LYS A 78 -6.58 23.90 -6.48
N LEU A 79 -5.36 23.38 -6.50
CA LEU A 79 -4.29 23.88 -7.39
C LEU A 79 -4.63 23.68 -8.86
N ARG A 80 -5.21 22.53 -9.24
CA ARG A 80 -5.68 22.27 -10.61
C ARG A 80 -6.82 23.21 -11.00
N ALA A 81 -7.82 23.39 -10.15
CA ALA A 81 -8.92 24.33 -10.39
C ALA A 81 -8.40 25.76 -10.59
N ARG A 82 -7.42 26.20 -9.78
CA ARG A 82 -6.73 27.48 -9.96
C ARG A 82 -5.89 27.57 -11.24
N ARG A 83 -5.33 26.47 -11.71
CA ARG A 83 -4.60 26.43 -12.97
C ARG A 83 -5.55 26.51 -14.17
N ASP A 84 -6.70 25.86 -14.07
CA ASP A 84 -7.66 25.75 -15.17
C ASP A 84 -8.56 26.99 -15.27
N ASN A 85 -8.76 27.72 -14.17
CA ASN A 85 -9.42 29.03 -14.20
C ASN A 85 -8.51 30.19 -14.64
N ALA A 86 -7.18 29.99 -14.67
CA ALA A 86 -6.24 30.99 -15.15
C ALA A 86 -6.19 30.96 -16.68
N THR A 87 -6.35 32.14 -17.30
CA THR A 87 -6.13 32.29 -18.74
C THR A 87 -4.66 31.98 -19.04
N ARG A 88 -4.40 30.88 -19.76
CA ARG A 88 -3.04 30.51 -20.17
C ARG A 88 -2.66 31.35 -21.38
N ILE A 89 -1.64 32.18 -21.23
CA ILE A 89 -1.09 32.97 -22.32
C ILE A 89 0.17 32.26 -22.81
N PHE A 90 0.13 31.79 -24.04
CA PHE A 90 1.29 31.20 -24.72
C PHE A 90 1.88 32.24 -25.65
N LEU A 91 3.17 32.53 -25.48
CA LEU A 91 3.91 33.40 -26.38
C LEU A 91 4.65 32.54 -27.41
N TYR A 92 4.38 32.82 -28.67
CA TYR A 92 5.13 32.25 -29.79
C TYR A 92 5.90 33.37 -30.47
N ALA A 93 7.20 33.15 -30.66
CA ALA A 93 8.08 34.08 -31.35
C ALA A 93 8.73 33.35 -32.52
N GLU A 94 8.68 33.96 -33.69
CA GLU A 94 9.33 33.44 -34.90
C GLU A 94 10.40 34.42 -35.35
N SER A 95 11.56 33.90 -35.78
CA SER A 95 12.60 34.72 -36.39
C SER A 95 12.37 34.77 -37.90
N GLY A 96 12.27 35.99 -38.44
CA GLY A 96 12.08 36.21 -39.88
C GLY A 96 13.39 36.14 -40.67
N ALA A 97 14.53 36.39 -40.04
CA ALA A 97 15.85 36.32 -40.67
C ALA A 97 16.97 36.15 -39.63
N CYS A 98 18.06 35.51 -40.05
CA CYS A 98 19.34 35.55 -39.34
C CYS A 98 20.32 36.35 -40.17
N VAL A 99 20.71 37.53 -39.68
CA VAL A 99 21.64 38.43 -40.38
C VAL A 99 22.87 38.59 -39.52
N SER A 100 24.04 38.28 -40.09
CA SER A 100 25.34 38.44 -39.41
C SER A 100 25.37 37.81 -38.01
N SER A 101 24.91 36.54 -37.89
CA SER A 101 24.78 35.78 -36.64
C SER A 101 23.83 36.35 -35.58
N THR A 102 23.04 37.37 -35.92
CA THR A 102 22.00 37.92 -35.05
C THR A 102 20.62 37.54 -35.59
N LEU A 103 19.78 36.93 -34.73
CA LEU A 103 18.40 36.63 -35.05
C LEU A 103 17.55 37.90 -35.02
N GLN A 104 16.89 38.20 -36.13
CA GLN A 104 15.86 39.21 -36.19
C GLN A 104 14.51 38.54 -35.90
N TRP A 105 13.89 38.95 -34.80
CA TRP A 105 12.60 38.45 -34.36
C TRP A 105 11.48 39.22 -35.05
N ASN A 106 10.46 38.52 -35.50
CA ASN A 106 9.25 39.16 -35.99
C ASN A 106 8.56 39.87 -34.82
N PRO A 107 7.99 41.08 -35.02
CA PRO A 107 7.21 41.75 -34.00
C PRO A 107 6.02 40.87 -33.58
N ILE A 108 5.80 40.73 -32.28
CA ILE A 108 4.62 40.05 -31.76
C ILE A 108 3.56 41.13 -31.53
N ASP A 109 2.47 41.08 -32.29
CA ASP A 109 1.29 41.89 -32.05
C ASP A 109 0.47 41.23 -30.93
N SER A 110 0.53 41.81 -29.73
CA SER A 110 -0.18 41.29 -28.57
C SER A 110 -0.59 42.41 -27.63
N ASP A 111 -1.89 42.52 -27.37
CA ASP A 111 -2.47 43.46 -26.40
C ASP A 111 -2.13 43.08 -24.95
N PHE A 112 -1.53 41.90 -24.73
CA PHE A 112 -1.24 41.38 -23.39
C PHE A 112 0.16 41.73 -22.88
N PHE A 113 1.07 42.21 -23.73
CA PHE A 113 2.44 42.53 -23.34
C PHE A 113 2.98 43.75 -24.08
N GLU A 114 3.67 44.62 -23.35
CA GLU A 114 4.45 45.71 -23.94
C GLU A 114 5.91 45.28 -24.12
N LEU A 115 6.43 45.38 -25.35
CA LEU A 115 7.84 45.17 -25.61
C LEU A 115 8.65 46.39 -25.15
N THR A 116 9.35 46.27 -24.02
CA THR A 116 10.33 47.28 -23.63
C THR A 116 11.58 47.15 -24.48
N ALA A 117 12.02 48.24 -25.12
CA ALA A 117 13.24 48.25 -25.92
C ALA A 117 14.43 47.77 -25.07
N GLY A 118 14.98 46.61 -25.43
CA GLY A 118 16.19 46.09 -24.81
C GLY A 118 17.35 47.02 -25.12
N LYS A 119 18.01 47.55 -24.09
CA LYS A 119 19.32 48.19 -24.23
C LYS A 119 20.33 47.11 -24.60
N THR A 120 20.47 46.83 -25.90
CA THR A 120 21.61 46.09 -26.42
C THR A 120 22.78 47.07 -26.51
N SER A 121 23.74 46.95 -25.58
CA SER A 121 25.08 47.54 -25.71
C SER A 121 25.90 46.77 -26.75
#